data_AF-A0A1F1L4A5-F1
#
_entry.id   AF-A0A1F1L4A5-F1
#
_cell.length_a   1.000
_cell.length_b   1.000
_cell.length_c   1.000
_cell.angle_alpha   90.00
_cell.angle_beta   90.00
_cell.angle_gamma   90.00
#
_symmetry.space_group_name_H-M   'P 1'
#
loop_
_entity.id
_entity.type
_entity.pdbx_description
1 polymer ?
#
loop_
_entity_poly.entity_id
_entity_poly.type
_entity_poly.pdbx_seq_one_letter_code
_entity_poly.pdbx_strand_id
1 'polypeptide(L)'
;MENNEKKQATEALSFNETLAKKHTSLVPPWVAFCLALTYLAAFLLMAFKSHPWWALLIVAAVILVAAFLMPRRYPRVRQSYRQDPFAAPSADKRYWLGFFCLYWPMSAFIFAHELPAWAVLPLGFLAFASVWWALGSGALDLSSRERNHS
;
A
#
# COMPACT_ATOMS: atom_id res chain seq x y z
N MET A 1 17.52 -40.34 -15.05
CA MET A 1 16.95 -39.77 -13.81
C MET A 1 17.11 -38.25 -13.76
N GLU A 2 18.24 -37.71 -14.23
CA GLU A 2 18.54 -36.27 -14.30
C GLU A 2 17.47 -35.37 -14.99
N ASN A 3 16.77 -35.87 -16.02
CA ASN A 3 15.72 -35.10 -16.70
C ASN A 3 14.45 -34.88 -15.86
N ASN A 4 14.12 -35.77 -14.92
CA ASN A 4 12.95 -35.61 -14.06
C ASN A 4 13.21 -34.58 -12.95
N GLU A 5 14.43 -34.52 -12.41
CA GLU A 5 14.81 -33.56 -11.38
C GLU A 5 14.82 -32.13 -11.93
N LYS A 6 15.35 -31.92 -13.13
CA LYS A 6 15.31 -30.60 -13.80
C LYS A 6 13.89 -30.13 -14.06
N LYS A 7 12.99 -31.05 -14.43
CA LYS A 7 11.58 -30.75 -14.68
C LYS A 7 10.85 -30.38 -13.39
N GLN A 8 11.09 -31.11 -12.30
CA GLN A 8 10.54 -30.78 -10.98
C GLN A 8 11.08 -29.45 -10.44
N ALA A 9 12.36 -29.15 -10.64
CA ALA A 9 12.97 -27.88 -10.23
C ALA A 9 12.37 -26.70 -10.99
N THR A 10 12.16 -26.82 -12.30
CA THR A 10 11.52 -25.76 -13.11
C THR A 10 10.04 -25.61 -12.81
N GLU A 11 9.33 -26.70 -12.53
CA GLU A 11 7.92 -26.66 -12.11
C GLU A 11 7.77 -26.02 -10.73
N ALA A 12 8.65 -26.32 -9.78
CA ALA A 12 8.70 -25.65 -8.48
C ALA A 12 9.05 -24.17 -8.59
N LEU A 13 9.99 -23.80 -9.47
CA LEU A 13 10.38 -22.41 -9.69
C LEU A 13 9.23 -21.60 -10.31
N SER A 14 8.58 -22.14 -11.34
CA SER A 14 7.42 -21.50 -11.98
C SER A 14 6.22 -21.41 -11.05
N PHE A 15 5.98 -22.41 -10.19
CA PHE A 15 4.96 -22.35 -9.15
C PHE A 15 5.25 -21.23 -8.14
N ASN A 16 6.50 -21.11 -7.67
CA ASN A 16 6.92 -20.03 -6.78
C ASN A 16 6.78 -18.65 -7.44
N GLU A 17 7.13 -18.49 -8.71
CA GLU A 17 6.91 -17.25 -9.45
C GLU A 17 5.41 -16.91 -9.59
N THR A 18 4.58 -17.92 -9.83
CA THR A 18 3.13 -17.74 -9.95
C THR A 18 2.52 -17.33 -8.61
N LEU A 19 2.99 -17.91 -7.50
CA LEU A 19 2.61 -17.50 -6.16
C LEU A 19 3.12 -16.11 -5.81
N ALA A 20 4.37 -15.77 -6.16
CA ALA A 20 4.94 -14.45 -5.95
C ALA A 20 4.14 -13.36 -6.67
N LYS A 21 3.72 -13.62 -7.93
CA LYS A 21 2.86 -12.73 -8.73
C LYS A 21 1.43 -12.63 -8.20
N LYS A 22 0.87 -13.71 -7.64
CA LYS A 22 -0.50 -13.71 -7.10
C LYS A 22 -0.60 -13.00 -5.74
N HIS A 23 0.51 -12.87 -5.03
CA HIS A 23 0.58 -12.24 -3.70
C HIS A 23 0.99 -10.75 -3.72
N THR A 24 1.18 -10.12 -4.88
CA THR A 24 1.89 -8.83 -5.01
C THR A 24 1.13 -7.58 -4.56
N SER A 25 -0.16 -7.63 -4.18
CA SER A 25 -0.81 -6.45 -3.57
C SER A 25 -1.95 -6.81 -2.62
N LEU A 26 -1.98 -6.17 -1.45
CA LEU A 26 -3.09 -6.24 -0.49
C LEU A 26 -4.36 -5.58 -1.02
N VAL A 27 -4.18 -4.64 -1.94
CA VAL A 27 -5.23 -3.76 -2.46
C VAL A 27 -5.27 -3.93 -3.97
N PRO A 28 -6.46 -4.20 -4.56
CA PRO A 28 -6.58 -4.30 -6.01
C PRO A 28 -6.02 -3.04 -6.69
N PRO A 29 -5.32 -3.14 -7.83
CA PRO A 29 -4.69 -2.00 -8.50
C PRO A 29 -5.66 -0.85 -8.79
N TRP A 30 -6.92 -1.17 -9.12
CA TRP A 30 -7.96 -0.16 -9.35
C TRP A 30 -8.33 0.61 -8.08
N VAL A 31 -8.33 -0.03 -6.91
CA VAL A 31 -8.59 0.63 -5.62
C VAL A 31 -7.42 1.54 -5.25
N ALA A 32 -6.19 1.07 -5.43
CA ALA A 32 -5.00 1.89 -5.25
C ALA A 32 -5.01 3.12 -6.16
N PHE A 33 -5.51 2.96 -7.39
CA PHE A 33 -5.65 4.04 -8.36
C PHE A 33 -6.69 5.05 -7.89
N CYS A 34 -7.88 4.59 -7.51
CA CYS A 34 -8.94 5.45 -6.97
C CYS A 34 -8.47 6.20 -5.72
N LEU A 35 -7.76 5.54 -4.80
CA LEU A 35 -7.19 6.17 -3.61
C LEU A 35 -6.16 7.24 -3.97
N ALA A 36 -5.20 6.93 -4.83
CA ALA A 36 -4.22 7.93 -5.28
C ALA A 36 -4.92 9.12 -5.98
N LEU A 37 -5.92 8.85 -6.82
CA LEU A 37 -6.71 9.86 -7.52
C LEU A 37 -7.48 10.77 -6.55
N THR A 38 -8.03 10.23 -5.45
CA THR A 38 -8.72 11.05 -4.45
C THR A 38 -7.80 12.07 -3.80
N TYR A 39 -6.56 11.69 -3.49
CA TYR A 39 -5.56 12.65 -2.99
C TYR A 39 -5.24 13.71 -4.04
N LEU A 40 -4.99 13.31 -5.29
CA LEU A 40 -4.72 14.25 -6.38
C LEU A 40 -5.86 15.27 -6.55
N ALA A 41 -7.10 14.79 -6.59
CA ALA A 41 -8.29 15.61 -6.74
C ALA A 41 -8.45 16.59 -5.56
N ALA A 42 -8.17 16.15 -4.33
CA ALA A 42 -8.23 17.01 -3.16
C ALA A 42 -7.23 18.17 -3.23
N PHE A 43 -5.98 17.90 -3.65
CA PHE A 43 -4.97 18.96 -3.84
C PHE A 43 -5.32 19.89 -5.02
N LEU A 44 -5.90 19.35 -6.10
CA LEU A 44 -6.39 20.16 -7.23
C LEU A 44 -7.50 21.12 -6.79
N LEU A 45 -8.47 20.67 -5.99
CA LEU A 45 -9.54 21.53 -5.46
C LEU A 45 -8.97 22.68 -4.61
N MET A 46 -7.94 22.40 -3.80
CA MET A 46 -7.23 23.43 -3.04
C MET A 46 -6.52 24.45 -3.92
N ALA A 47 -5.91 24.03 -5.03
CA ALA A 47 -5.25 24.94 -5.96
C ALA A 47 -6.22 25.98 -6.55
N PHE A 48 -7.51 25.64 -6.67
CA PHE A 48 -8.57 26.56 -7.13
C PHE A 48 -9.18 27.43 -6.02
N LYS A 49 -8.65 27.40 -4.78
CA LYS A 49 -9.21 28.08 -3.59
C LYS A 49 -10.69 27.80 -3.32
N SER A 50 -11.26 26.80 -3.99
CA SER A 50 -12.50 26.20 -3.53
C SER A 50 -12.13 25.50 -2.24
N HIS A 51 -12.70 25.94 -1.12
CA HIS A 51 -12.48 25.34 0.20
C HIS A 51 -13.67 24.45 0.61
N PRO A 52 -13.79 23.26 0.01
CA PRO A 52 -14.74 22.28 0.45
C PRO A 52 -14.22 21.63 1.75
N TRP A 53 -14.81 21.97 2.90
CA TRP A 53 -14.62 21.20 4.14
C TRP A 53 -14.88 19.69 3.94
N TRP A 54 -15.68 19.35 2.92
CA TRP A 54 -15.95 18.00 2.45
C TRP A 54 -14.74 17.29 1.80
N ALA A 55 -13.71 18.00 1.32
CA ALA A 55 -12.46 17.37 0.89
C ALA A 55 -11.69 16.72 2.06
N LEU A 56 -11.75 17.32 3.26
CA LEU A 56 -11.21 16.69 4.47
C LEU A 56 -11.97 15.41 4.82
N LEU A 57 -13.30 15.41 4.64
CA LEU A 57 -14.12 14.21 4.85
C LEU A 57 -13.80 13.10 3.84
N ILE A 58 -13.53 13.46 2.57
CA ILE A 58 -13.12 12.49 1.55
C ILE A 58 -11.78 11.85 1.93
N VAL A 59 -10.81 12.64 2.37
CA VAL A 59 -9.52 12.13 2.85
C VAL A 59 -9.69 11.25 4.10
N ALA A 60 -10.55 11.64 5.05
CA ALA A 60 -10.86 10.82 6.23
C ALA A 60 -11.54 9.49 5.86
N ALA A 61 -12.48 9.51 4.90
CA ALA A 61 -13.12 8.31 4.38
C ALA A 61 -12.12 7.39 3.67
N VAL A 62 -11.18 7.96 2.91
CA VAL A 62 -10.07 7.26 2.27
C VAL A 62 -9.20 6.53 3.30
N ILE A 63 -8.92 7.13 4.45
CA ILE A 63 -8.18 6.50 5.55
C ILE A 63 -8.98 5.36 6.17
N LEU A 64 -10.28 5.55 6.42
CA LEU A 64 -11.15 4.48 6.92
C LEU A 64 -11.19 3.29 5.96
N VAL A 65 -11.30 3.56 4.66
CA VAL A 65 -11.27 2.54 3.62
C VAL A 65 -9.89 1.88 3.55
N ALA A 66 -8.79 2.62 3.64
CA ALA A 66 -7.44 2.04 3.68
C ALA A 66 -7.20 1.18 4.94
N ALA A 67 -7.68 1.62 6.11
CA ALA A 67 -7.61 0.87 7.37
C ALA A 67 -8.51 -0.39 7.35
N PHE A 68 -9.65 -0.31 6.66
CA PHE A 68 -10.55 -1.45 6.46
C PHE A 68 -10.01 -2.44 5.42
N LEU A 69 -9.38 -1.92 4.36
CA LEU A 69 -8.78 -2.71 3.27
C LEU A 69 -7.43 -3.29 3.64
N MET A 70 -6.71 -2.73 4.63
CA MET A 70 -5.59 -3.42 5.27
C MET A 70 -6.17 -4.73 5.80
N PRO A 71 -5.92 -5.86 5.13
CA PRO A 71 -6.54 -7.07 5.56
C PRO A 71 -5.89 -7.37 6.90
N ARG A 72 -6.72 -7.46 7.94
CA ARG A 72 -6.42 -8.24 9.13
C ARG A 72 -6.25 -9.68 8.66
N ARG A 73 -5.15 -9.99 7.97
CA ARG A 73 -4.71 -11.36 7.72
C ARG A 73 -4.24 -11.88 9.05
N TYR A 74 -5.20 -12.21 9.92
CA TYR A 74 -5.03 -13.41 10.72
C TYR A 74 -4.84 -14.53 9.70
N PRO A 75 -3.65 -15.15 9.65
CA PRO A 75 -3.41 -16.21 8.69
C PRO A 75 -4.48 -17.28 8.90
N ARG A 76 -5.04 -17.79 7.80
CA ARG A 76 -6.02 -18.90 7.77
C ARG A 76 -5.44 -20.24 8.24
N VAL A 77 -4.33 -20.20 8.98
CA VAL A 77 -3.74 -21.35 9.63
C VAL A 77 -4.19 -21.26 11.08
N ARG A 78 -4.86 -22.29 11.62
CA ARG A 78 -5.15 -22.33 13.06
C ARG A 78 -3.87 -21.98 13.81
N GLN A 79 -3.95 -21.11 14.82
CA GLN A 79 -2.78 -20.72 15.63
C GLN A 79 -1.97 -21.94 16.11
N SER A 80 -2.62 -23.10 16.27
CA SER A 80 -2.03 -24.40 16.62
C SER A 80 -1.00 -24.97 15.62
N TYR A 81 -0.94 -24.49 14.38
CA TYR A 81 0.00 -24.95 13.34
C TYR A 81 1.16 -23.99 13.12
N ARG A 82 1.23 -22.87 13.86
CA ARG A 82 2.42 -22.01 13.83
C ARG A 82 3.51 -22.68 14.66
N GLN A 83 4.71 -22.81 14.10
CA GLN A 83 5.89 -23.22 14.86
C GLN A 83 6.22 -22.22 15.98
N ASP A 84 5.79 -20.96 15.85
CA ASP A 84 5.75 -19.99 16.94
C ASP A 84 4.49 -19.09 16.83
N PRO A 85 3.54 -19.15 17.79
CA PRO A 85 2.33 -18.34 17.78
C PRO A 85 2.55 -16.87 18.11
N PHE A 86 3.72 -16.47 18.65
CA PHE A 86 4.04 -15.09 19.03
C PHE A 86 4.99 -14.38 18.06
N ALA A 87 5.57 -15.10 17.11
CA ALA A 87 6.31 -14.50 15.99
C ALA A 87 5.32 -13.76 15.07
N ALA A 88 5.17 -12.46 15.30
CA ALA A 88 4.51 -11.53 14.40
C ALA A 88 5.58 -10.86 13.52
N PRO A 89 5.31 -10.66 12.21
CA PRO A 89 6.23 -9.94 11.34
C PRO A 89 6.57 -8.58 11.90
N SER A 90 7.87 -8.38 12.19
CA SER A 90 8.39 -7.09 12.64
C SER A 90 8.27 -6.05 11.53
N ALA A 91 7.88 -4.83 11.90
CA ALA A 91 7.73 -3.73 10.96
C ALA A 91 9.09 -3.26 10.41
N ASP A 92 9.41 -3.64 9.18
CA ASP A 92 10.64 -3.24 8.48
C ASP A 92 10.64 -1.77 8.03
N LYS A 93 11.84 -1.24 7.74
CA LYS A 93 12.03 0.14 7.22
C LYS A 93 11.15 0.45 6.00
N ARG A 94 10.95 -0.53 5.12
CA ARG A 94 10.10 -0.40 3.91
C ARG A 94 8.61 -0.33 4.26
N TYR A 95 8.17 -0.99 5.33
CA TYR A 95 6.79 -0.86 5.83
C TYR A 95 6.55 0.53 6.40
N TRP A 96 7.47 1.04 7.22
CA TRP A 96 7.41 2.40 7.74
C TRP A 96 7.43 3.46 6.64
N LEU A 97 8.21 3.23 5.58
CA LEU A 97 8.22 4.12 4.42
C LEU A 97 6.91 4.08 3.63
N GLY A 98 6.32 2.90 3.42
CA GLY A 98 4.99 2.76 2.83
C GLY A 98 3.90 3.44 3.67
N PHE A 99 3.99 3.32 5.00
CA PHE A 99 3.09 3.98 5.94
C PHE A 99 3.25 5.51 5.86
N PHE A 100 4.49 6.01 5.89
CA PHE A 100 4.77 7.43 5.70
C PHE A 100 4.20 7.94 4.37
N CYS A 101 4.44 7.23 3.26
CA CYS A 101 3.92 7.56 1.94
C CYS A 101 2.38 7.65 1.88
N LEU A 102 1.68 6.89 2.72
CA LEU A 102 0.22 6.92 2.81
C LEU A 102 -0.31 8.14 3.61
N TYR A 103 0.40 8.53 4.68
CA TYR A 103 -0.09 9.52 5.64
C TYR A 103 0.49 10.93 5.47
N TRP A 104 1.68 11.09 4.89
CA TRP A 104 2.27 12.42 4.67
C TRP A 104 1.38 13.37 3.85
N PRO A 105 0.58 12.93 2.84
CA PRO A 105 -0.26 13.84 2.08
C PRO A 105 -1.31 14.53 2.96
N MET A 106 -1.73 13.88 4.05
CA MET A 106 -2.65 14.46 5.03
C MET A 106 -2.01 15.61 5.79
N SER A 107 -0.78 15.43 6.27
CA SER A 107 -0.04 16.51 6.93
C SER A 107 0.22 17.67 5.96
N ALA A 108 0.60 17.35 4.72
CA ALA A 108 0.78 18.36 3.67
C ALA A 108 -0.53 19.08 3.35
N PHE A 109 -1.69 18.42 3.44
CA PHE A 109 -3.00 19.03 3.23
C PHE A 109 -3.29 20.17 4.22
N ILE A 110 -2.86 20.03 5.48
CA ILE A 110 -3.03 21.07 6.50
C ILE A 110 -2.21 22.31 6.15
N PHE A 111 -0.99 22.14 5.65
CA PHE A 111 -0.11 23.26 5.29
C PHE A 111 -0.38 23.82 3.88
N ALA A 112 -0.92 23.01 2.98
CA ALA A 112 -1.17 23.39 1.59
C ALA A 112 -2.26 24.45 1.43
N HIS A 113 -3.03 24.74 2.48
CA HIS A 113 -4.08 25.77 2.43
C HIS A 113 -3.52 27.19 2.26
N GLU A 114 -2.32 27.49 2.79
CA GLU A 114 -1.68 28.80 2.64
C GLU A 114 -0.78 28.87 1.41
N LEU A 115 -0.54 27.74 0.75
CA LEU A 115 0.37 27.68 -0.38
C LEU A 115 -0.29 28.20 -1.66
N PRO A 116 0.48 28.93 -2.49
CA PRO A 116 0.00 29.32 -3.81
C PRO A 116 -0.18 28.10 -4.72
N ALA A 117 -1.10 28.18 -5.69
CA ALA A 117 -1.48 27.07 -6.57
C ALA A 117 -0.28 26.38 -7.24
N TRP A 118 0.76 27.14 -7.61
CA TRP A 118 1.98 26.60 -8.22
C TRP A 118 2.78 25.65 -7.30
N ALA A 119 2.64 25.79 -5.97
CA ALA A 119 3.25 24.90 -4.99
C ALA A 119 2.32 23.72 -4.60
N VAL A 120 1.00 23.93 -4.64
CA VAL A 120 -0.01 22.90 -4.31
C VAL A 120 -0.09 21.81 -5.38
N LEU A 121 0.01 22.18 -6.66
CA LEU A 121 -0.04 21.24 -7.79
C LEU A 121 1.04 20.14 -7.74
N PRO A 122 2.34 20.46 -7.60
CA PRO A 122 3.38 19.44 -7.49
C PRO A 122 3.22 18.59 -6.22
N LEU A 123 2.72 19.14 -5.12
CA LEU A 123 2.40 18.37 -3.90
C LEU A 123 1.30 17.34 -4.16
N GLY A 124 0.25 17.71 -4.89
CA GLY A 124 -0.81 16.78 -5.29
C GLY A 124 -0.31 15.63 -6.16
N PHE A 125 0.59 15.92 -7.10
CA PHE A 125 1.23 14.88 -7.91
C PHE A 125 2.14 13.97 -7.08
N LEU A 126 2.91 14.54 -6.16
CA LEU A 126 3.76 13.77 -5.24
C LEU A 126 2.89 12.86 -4.34
N ALA A 127 1.75 13.36 -3.87
CA ALA A 127 0.79 12.62 -3.07
C ALA A 127 0.23 11.43 -3.87
N PHE A 128 -0.20 11.66 -5.11
CA PHE A 128 -0.62 10.59 -6.02
C PHE A 128 0.46 9.52 -6.18
N ALA A 129 1.68 9.93 -6.55
CA ALA A 129 2.78 9.00 -6.83
C ALA A 129 3.17 8.18 -5.58
N SER A 130 3.22 8.82 -4.42
CA SER A 130 3.59 8.16 -3.16
C SER A 130 2.53 7.15 -2.69
N VAL A 131 1.24 7.47 -2.79
CA VAL A 131 0.13 6.58 -2.42
C VAL A 131 0.03 5.41 -3.41
N TRP A 132 0.14 5.70 -4.70
CA TRP A 132 0.17 4.69 -5.75
C TRP A 132 1.33 3.71 -5.54
N TRP A 133 2.52 4.22 -5.25
CA TRP A 133 3.68 3.40 -4.95
C TRP A 133 3.49 2.58 -3.67
N ALA A 134 3.01 3.17 -2.58
CA ALA A 134 2.84 2.48 -1.29
C ALA A 134 1.86 1.31 -1.37
N LEU A 135 0.75 1.49 -2.09
CA LEU A 135 -0.29 0.47 -2.26
C LEU A 135 0.04 -0.54 -3.36
N GLY A 136 0.65 -0.09 -4.47
CA GLY A 136 0.98 -0.93 -5.62
C GLY A 136 2.24 -1.78 -5.46
N SER A 137 3.22 -1.33 -4.65
CA SER A 137 4.50 -2.04 -4.44
C SER A 137 4.43 -3.17 -3.41
N GLY A 138 3.29 -3.33 -2.72
CA GLY A 138 3.18 -4.24 -1.57
C GLY A 138 4.02 -3.79 -0.36
N ALA A 139 4.47 -2.52 -0.30
CA ALA A 139 5.28 -2.01 0.81
C ALA A 139 4.61 -2.18 2.19
N LEU A 140 3.28 -2.13 2.21
CA LEU A 140 2.44 -2.29 3.40
C LEU A 140 2.12 -3.75 3.75
N ASP A 141 2.57 -4.75 2.96
CA ASP A 141 2.35 -6.17 3.24
C ASP A 141 3.52 -6.79 4.00
N LEU A 142 3.34 -6.87 5.32
CA LEU A 142 4.27 -7.53 6.23
C LEU A 142 4.24 -9.07 6.08
N SER A 143 3.08 -9.64 5.71
CA SER A 143 2.82 -11.08 5.71
C SER A 143 3.44 -11.86 4.53
N SER A 144 3.73 -11.16 3.44
CA SER A 144 4.40 -11.71 2.26
C SER A 144 5.93 -11.56 2.32
N ARG A 145 6.46 -10.73 3.22
CA ARG A 145 7.90 -10.43 3.32
C ARG A 145 8.66 -11.34 4.27
N GLU A 146 8.10 -11.65 5.43
CA GLU A 146 8.70 -12.62 6.37
C GLU A 146 9.05 -13.95 5.70
N ARG A 147 8.18 -14.39 4.77
CA ARG A 147 8.32 -15.66 4.05
C ARG A 147 9.48 -15.73 3.06
N ASN A 148 10.05 -14.58 2.68
CA ASN A 148 11.20 -14.51 1.77
C ASN A 148 12.53 -14.40 2.53
N HIS A 149 12.49 -14.25 3.86
CA HIS A 149 13.67 -14.14 4.72
C HIS A 149 13.87 -15.37 5.62
N SER A 150 12.98 -16.37 5.54
CA SER A 150 13.10 -17.71 6.15
C SER A 150 13.65 -18.72 5.15
#